data_AF-A0A662ER97-F1
#
_entry.id   AF-A0A662ER97-F1
#
_cell.length_a   1.000
_cell.length_b   1.000
_cell.length_c   1.000
_cell.angle_alpha   90.00
_cell.angle_beta   90.00
_cell.angle_gamma   90.00
#
_symmetry.space_group_name_H-M   'P 1'
#
loop_
_entity.id
_entity.type
_entity.pdbx_description
1 polymer ?
#
loop_
_entity_poly.entity_id
_entity_poly.type
_entity_poly.pdbx_seq_one_letter_code
_entity_poly.pdbx_strand_id
1 'polypeptide(L)'
;MLRRCDRYLLREMTGPFLIALAGLVLFILLNIILSLSDLMVDRGVGMLTLLKLVILKMPSLLVVAVPMAGLFAVFLGLGRLGHDREIVAFESIGIPLRRLLLPLLIAAALGSVVDCAVYNFVVPASEHAYQSAIRNVIFREGAPRITSNAFFKGTKGQFFYVRRYDEEDRTLYGIHIYDTTGTLFPQAGTRLALVTAAEGRWTGTAWELGEGNVYGFDSDGLLVYSGGFDRMTIPLNEGVEEVLSQSRTPSEMGISELRERIARGRENGQRVDEYIVETHLKFSLPLATAVFVLLGGAVSLAFGPRSRAVGIVIGLGLIALFQGILWWTQTLGRRGAMDPALAAWIPDLIFGLVGLFLFLRVDRLAYRDLLSRIRSRLAILSILVLTIGFIARGEGLPLHLECDELFISSDRTEIHAEGNVRASFEESRIEADRLDLVKEEGTWRLAAGGSVRLTSGDVLSLAAESVTAYMTESNGVMKTRRMEGDSFHGQSRFTNSAGDEETISFTGKRGAVTFDNEGG
;
A
#
# COMPACT_ATOMS: atom_id res chain seq x y z
N MET A 1 -41.28 -2.38 18.25
CA MET A 1 -40.76 -2.95 16.99
C MET A 1 -39.27 -2.66 16.78
N LEU A 2 -38.83 -1.40 16.80
CA LEU A 2 -37.44 -0.99 16.50
C LEU A 2 -36.36 -1.79 17.25
N ARG A 3 -36.42 -1.90 18.59
CA ARG A 3 -35.45 -2.69 19.37
C ARG A 3 -35.44 -4.19 19.04
N ARG A 4 -36.53 -4.75 18.52
CA ARG A 4 -36.60 -6.17 18.11
C ARG A 4 -35.96 -6.38 16.74
N CYS A 5 -36.18 -5.46 15.79
CA CYS A 5 -35.51 -5.46 14.48
C CYS A 5 -34.00 -5.30 14.66
N ASP A 6 -33.56 -4.34 15.48
CA ASP A 6 -32.14 -4.10 15.73
C ASP A 6 -31.47 -5.35 16.33
N ARG A 7 -32.11 -5.99 17.32
CA ARG A 7 -31.61 -7.24 17.92
C ARG A 7 -31.60 -8.41 16.94
N TYR A 8 -32.61 -8.51 16.09
CA TYR A 8 -32.71 -9.56 15.08
C TYR A 8 -31.56 -9.44 14.07
N LEU A 9 -31.34 -8.24 13.52
CA LEU A 9 -30.25 -7.98 12.57
C LEU A 9 -28.89 -8.30 13.18
N LEU A 10 -28.61 -7.87 14.41
CA LEU A 10 -27.35 -8.17 15.08
C LEU A 10 -27.16 -9.68 15.30
N ARG A 11 -28.21 -10.39 15.74
CA ARG A 11 -28.16 -11.84 15.93
C ARG A 11 -27.90 -12.56 14.61
N GLU A 12 -28.51 -12.08 13.53
CA GLU A 12 -28.33 -12.64 12.20
C GLU A 12 -26.91 -12.44 11.67
N MET A 13 -26.30 -11.27 11.88
CA MET A 13 -24.92 -11.00 11.43
C MET A 13 -23.85 -11.71 12.28
N THR A 14 -24.15 -12.05 13.54
CA THR A 14 -23.15 -12.61 14.47
C THR A 14 -22.62 -13.97 13.99
N GLY A 15 -23.49 -14.85 13.46
CA GLY A 15 -23.08 -16.16 12.94
C GLY A 15 -22.10 -16.04 11.76
N PRO A 16 -22.48 -15.35 10.67
CA PRO A 16 -21.60 -15.05 9.55
C PRO A 16 -20.30 -14.34 9.95
N PHE A 17 -20.36 -13.40 10.90
CA PHE A 17 -19.17 -12.73 11.43
C PHE A 17 -18.17 -13.71 12.06
N LEU A 18 -18.64 -14.58 12.97
CA LEU A 18 -17.77 -15.54 13.66
C LEU A 18 -17.18 -16.57 12.69
N ILE A 19 -17.96 -17.04 11.72
CA ILE A 19 -17.49 -17.98 10.68
C ILE A 19 -16.44 -17.30 9.80
N ALA A 20 -16.70 -16.07 9.34
CA ALA A 20 -15.73 -15.32 8.53
C ALA A 20 -14.46 -15.01 9.32
N LEU A 21 -14.58 -14.61 10.58
CA LEU A 21 -13.45 -14.35 11.47
C LEU A 21 -12.58 -15.60 11.65
N ALA A 22 -13.20 -16.74 11.98
CA ALA A 22 -12.49 -18.00 12.14
C ALA A 22 -11.81 -18.44 10.83
N GLY A 23 -12.52 -18.35 9.69
CA GLY A 23 -11.98 -18.69 8.38
C GLY A 23 -10.79 -17.80 7.97
N LEU A 24 -10.89 -16.48 8.19
CA LEU A 24 -9.83 -15.54 7.89
C LEU A 24 -8.62 -15.73 8.80
N VAL A 25 -8.83 -15.90 10.11
CA VAL A 25 -7.75 -16.19 11.06
C VAL A 25 -7.05 -17.49 10.68
N LEU A 26 -7.80 -18.55 10.35
CA LEU A 26 -7.23 -19.82 9.90
C LEU A 26 -6.44 -19.66 8.59
N PHE A 27 -6.97 -18.91 7.63
CA PHE A 27 -6.31 -18.64 6.36
C PHE A 27 -4.98 -17.89 6.54
N ILE A 28 -4.97 -16.81 7.33
CA ILE A 28 -3.74 -16.05 7.62
C ILE A 28 -2.76 -16.91 8.45
N LEU A 29 -3.29 -17.69 9.39
CA LEU A 29 -2.48 -18.57 10.23
C LEU A 29 -1.80 -19.67 9.42
N LEU A 30 -2.44 -20.21 8.37
CA LEU A 30 -1.83 -21.20 7.47
C LEU A 30 -0.52 -20.66 6.86
N ASN A 31 -0.52 -19.41 6.40
CA ASN A 31 0.68 -18.78 5.84
C ASN A 31 1.82 -18.70 6.88
N ILE A 32 1.48 -18.35 8.13
CA ILE A 32 2.45 -18.27 9.23
C ILE A 32 2.97 -19.66 9.61
N ILE A 33 2.10 -20.67 9.70
CA ILE A 33 2.51 -22.04 10.01
C ILE A 33 3.48 -22.55 8.95
N LEU A 34 3.22 -22.30 7.67
CA LEU A 34 4.14 -22.68 6.59
C LEU A 34 5.51 -21.99 6.78
N SER A 35 5.54 -20.68 7.03
CA SER A 35 6.79 -19.96 7.28
C SER A 35 7.54 -20.41 8.54
N LEU A 36 6.82 -20.81 9.59
CA LEU A 36 7.43 -21.36 10.81
C LEU A 36 7.84 -22.83 10.66
N SER A 37 7.26 -23.57 9.70
CA SER A 37 7.60 -24.97 9.45
C SER A 37 9.01 -25.11 8.89
N ASP A 38 9.46 -24.16 8.06
CA ASP A 38 10.84 -24.10 7.58
C ASP A 38 11.83 -24.03 8.75
N LEU A 39 11.53 -23.20 9.77
CA LEU A 39 12.34 -23.14 11.00
C LEU A 39 12.33 -24.46 11.78
N MET A 40 11.23 -25.22 11.70
CA MET A 40 11.09 -26.52 12.37
C MET A 40 11.95 -27.60 11.71
N VAL A 41 11.97 -27.63 10.38
CA VAL A 41 12.76 -28.57 9.58
C VAL A 41 14.25 -28.23 9.65
N ASP A 42 14.59 -26.96 9.52
CA ASP A 42 15.99 -26.52 9.44
C ASP A 42 16.68 -26.43 10.82
N ARG A 43 15.93 -26.14 11.90
CA ARG A 43 16.49 -25.85 13.24
C ARG A 43 15.88 -26.64 14.39
N GLY A 44 15.14 -27.70 14.08
CA GLY A 44 14.63 -28.64 15.10
C GLY A 44 13.70 -28.04 16.15
N VAL A 45 12.97 -26.96 15.82
CA VAL A 45 12.10 -26.26 16.76
C VAL A 45 10.97 -27.17 17.25
N GLY A 46 10.83 -27.36 18.56
CA GLY A 46 9.75 -28.22 19.10
C GLY A 46 8.35 -27.66 18.83
N MET A 47 7.38 -28.57 18.59
CA MET A 47 5.96 -28.24 18.33
C MET A 47 5.33 -27.31 19.37
N LEU A 48 5.70 -27.47 20.65
CA LEU A 48 5.24 -26.60 21.75
C LEU A 48 5.68 -25.14 21.57
N THR A 49 6.89 -24.91 21.05
CA THR A 49 7.39 -23.57 20.75
C THR A 49 6.62 -22.96 19.60
N LEU A 50 6.31 -23.74 18.56
CA LEU A 50 5.50 -23.28 17.44
C LEU A 50 4.09 -22.89 17.89
N LEU A 51 3.45 -23.70 18.73
CA LEU A 51 2.14 -23.37 19.30
C LEU A 51 2.19 -22.08 20.13
N LYS A 52 3.25 -21.87 20.92
CA LYS A 52 3.47 -20.62 21.64
C LYS A 52 3.61 -19.42 20.70
N LEU A 53 4.38 -19.54 19.62
CA LEU A 53 4.54 -18.49 18.61
C LEU A 53 3.21 -18.14 17.93
N VAL A 54 2.41 -19.15 17.58
CA VAL A 54 1.07 -18.96 17.03
C VAL A 54 0.18 -18.18 17.99
N ILE A 55 0.10 -18.60 19.26
CA ILE A 55 -0.72 -17.92 20.28
C ILE A 55 -0.29 -16.47 20.48
N LEU A 56 1.02 -16.20 20.48
CA LEU A 56 1.56 -14.84 20.62
C LEU A 56 1.23 -13.96 19.40
N LYS A 57 1.10 -14.54 18.20
CA LYS A 57 0.74 -13.79 17.00
C LYS A 57 -0.77 -13.53 16.87
N MET A 58 -1.62 -14.35 17.49
CA MET A 58 -3.09 -14.26 17.40
C MET A 58 -3.69 -12.86 17.61
N PRO A 59 -3.28 -12.05 18.61
CA PRO A 59 -3.84 -10.72 18.81
C PRO A 59 -3.64 -9.81 17.59
N SER A 60 -2.46 -9.87 16.95
CA SER A 60 -2.18 -9.09 15.75
C SER A 60 -3.04 -9.54 14.56
N LEU A 61 -3.33 -10.85 14.47
CA LEU A 61 -4.17 -11.42 13.42
C LEU A 61 -5.64 -11.00 13.57
N LEU A 62 -6.14 -10.95 14.81
CA LEU A 62 -7.51 -10.54 15.09
C LEU A 62 -7.76 -9.09 14.65
N VAL A 63 -6.83 -8.18 14.91
CA VAL A 63 -6.94 -6.77 14.49
C VAL A 63 -7.12 -6.63 12.97
N VAL A 64 -6.42 -7.46 12.19
CA VAL A 64 -6.55 -7.44 10.73
C VAL A 64 -7.80 -8.19 10.25
N ALA A 65 -8.18 -9.28 10.94
CA ALA A 65 -9.28 -10.14 10.52
C ALA A 65 -10.68 -9.59 10.89
N VAL A 66 -10.81 -8.82 11.97
CA VAL A 66 -12.10 -8.25 12.42
C VAL A 66 -12.74 -7.33 11.38
N PRO A 67 -12.04 -6.35 10.78
CA PRO A 67 -12.60 -5.51 9.73
C PRO A 67 -13.11 -6.31 8.52
N MET A 68 -12.33 -7.29 8.08
CA MET A 68 -12.65 -8.17 6.96
C MET A 68 -13.84 -9.09 7.27
N ALA A 69 -13.88 -9.64 8.49
CA ALA A 69 -15.00 -10.46 8.95
C ALA A 69 -16.29 -9.64 9.05
N GLY A 70 -16.20 -8.38 9.45
CA GLY A 70 -17.33 -7.43 9.42
C GLY A 70 -17.90 -7.25 8.02
N LEU A 71 -17.04 -7.13 7.01
CA LEU A 71 -17.47 -7.04 5.61
C LEU A 71 -18.26 -8.29 5.17
N PHE A 72 -17.70 -9.49 5.42
CA PHE A 72 -18.37 -10.74 5.07
C PHE A 72 -19.67 -10.94 5.85
N ALA A 73 -19.70 -10.57 7.13
CA ALA A 73 -20.89 -10.68 7.95
C ALA A 73 -22.07 -9.96 7.32
N VAL A 74 -21.82 -8.73 6.86
CA VAL A 74 -22.83 -7.88 6.25
C VAL A 74 -23.24 -8.40 4.88
N PHE A 75 -22.30 -8.82 4.02
CA PHE A 75 -22.63 -9.40 2.71
C PHE A 75 -23.42 -10.70 2.81
N LEU A 76 -22.99 -11.62 3.69
CA LEU A 76 -23.65 -12.91 3.86
C LEU A 76 -25.00 -12.78 4.56
N GLY A 77 -25.07 -11.99 5.62
CA GLY A 77 -26.28 -11.79 6.38
C GLY A 77 -27.32 -10.99 5.61
N LEU A 78 -26.97 -9.83 5.03
CA LEU A 78 -27.91 -9.07 4.19
C LEU A 78 -28.22 -9.80 2.89
N GLY A 79 -27.26 -10.54 2.32
CA GLY A 79 -27.50 -11.41 1.16
C GLY A 79 -28.53 -12.51 1.45
N ARG A 80 -28.49 -13.13 2.64
CA ARG A 80 -29.55 -14.07 3.09
C ARG A 80 -30.89 -13.35 3.21
N LEU A 81 -30.93 -12.25 3.95
CA LEU A 81 -32.17 -11.50 4.18
C LEU A 81 -32.80 -11.01 2.86
N GLY A 82 -31.98 -10.68 1.86
CA GLY A 82 -32.43 -10.34 0.51
C GLY A 82 -33.01 -11.54 -0.23
N HIS A 83 -32.33 -12.69 -0.17
CA HIS A 83 -32.79 -13.94 -0.79
C HIS A 83 -34.14 -14.40 -0.23
N ASP A 84 -34.30 -14.34 1.10
CA ASP A 84 -35.52 -14.75 1.79
C ASP A 84 -36.62 -13.66 1.75
N ARG A 85 -36.40 -12.59 0.98
CA ARG A 85 -37.30 -11.42 0.81
C ARG A 85 -37.65 -10.69 2.11
N GLU A 86 -36.87 -10.87 3.16
CA GLU A 86 -37.06 -10.16 4.43
C GLU A 86 -36.77 -8.67 4.31
N ILE A 87 -35.81 -8.28 3.46
CA ILE A 87 -35.51 -6.86 3.18
C ILE A 87 -36.75 -6.18 2.57
N VAL A 88 -37.38 -6.81 1.58
CA VAL A 88 -38.61 -6.30 0.95
C VAL A 88 -39.78 -6.25 1.95
N ALA A 89 -39.84 -7.21 2.87
CA ALA A 89 -40.83 -7.20 3.95
C ALA A 89 -40.63 -6.01 4.91
N PHE A 90 -39.38 -5.62 5.22
CA PHE A 90 -39.11 -4.41 5.99
C PHE A 90 -39.46 -3.12 5.24
N GLU A 91 -39.22 -3.08 3.93
CA GLU A 91 -39.59 -1.92 3.10
C GLU A 91 -41.11 -1.75 2.99
N SER A 92 -41.87 -2.85 2.91
CA SER A 92 -43.34 -2.80 2.77
C SER A 92 -44.04 -2.20 4.00
N ILE A 93 -43.43 -2.30 5.19
CA ILE A 93 -43.90 -1.66 6.41
C ILE A 93 -43.30 -0.26 6.63
N GLY A 94 -42.59 0.28 5.63
CA GLY A 94 -42.06 1.64 5.61
C GLY A 94 -40.72 1.83 6.34
N ILE A 95 -39.96 0.76 6.62
CA ILE A 95 -38.62 0.90 7.20
C ILE A 95 -37.61 1.17 6.07
N PRO A 96 -36.89 2.30 6.09
CA PRO A 96 -35.93 2.62 5.04
C PRO A 96 -34.68 1.72 5.15
N LEU A 97 -34.05 1.38 4.02
CA LEU A 97 -32.88 0.51 3.94
C LEU A 97 -31.70 1.04 4.78
N ARG A 98 -31.48 2.35 4.78
CA ARG A 98 -30.45 2.99 5.63
C ARG A 98 -30.65 2.70 7.13
N ARG A 99 -31.89 2.48 7.58
CA ARG A 99 -32.18 2.16 8.99
C ARG A 99 -31.76 0.73 9.34
N LEU A 100 -31.77 -0.19 8.39
CA LEU A 100 -31.31 -1.57 8.59
C LEU A 100 -29.79 -1.62 8.84
N LEU A 101 -29.02 -0.71 8.25
CA LEU A 101 -27.57 -0.63 8.46
C LEU A 101 -27.17 0.04 9.77
N LEU A 102 -28.00 0.92 10.31
CA LEU A 102 -27.67 1.69 11.52
C LEU A 102 -27.27 0.82 12.73
N PRO A 103 -28.01 -0.24 13.14
CA PRO A 103 -27.57 -1.08 14.25
C PRO A 103 -26.25 -1.82 13.96
N LEU A 104 -25.99 -2.15 12.70
CA LEU A 104 -24.74 -2.80 12.27
C LEU A 104 -23.57 -1.81 12.35
N LEU A 105 -23.77 -0.57 11.94
CA LEU A 105 -22.77 0.51 12.04
C LEU A 105 -22.42 0.83 13.50
N ILE A 106 -23.42 0.86 14.38
CA ILE A 106 -23.19 1.06 15.83
C ILE A 106 -22.36 -0.10 16.38
N ALA A 107 -22.70 -1.34 16.04
CA ALA A 107 -21.92 -2.51 16.45
C ALA A 107 -20.49 -2.48 15.89
N ALA A 108 -20.31 -2.06 14.63
CA ALA A 108 -19.00 -1.92 14.01
C ALA A 108 -18.16 -0.83 14.66
N ALA A 109 -18.76 0.33 15.01
CA ALA A 109 -18.08 1.39 15.72
C ALA A 109 -17.63 0.96 17.13
N LEU A 110 -18.49 0.21 17.85
CA LEU A 110 -18.10 -0.40 19.13
C LEU A 110 -16.98 -1.43 18.94
N GLY A 111 -17.06 -2.25 17.88
CA GLY A 111 -16.02 -3.18 17.48
C GLY A 111 -14.69 -2.48 17.22
N SER A 112 -14.67 -1.37 16.46
CA SER A 112 -13.49 -0.54 16.21
C SER A 112 -12.86 -0.02 17.49
N VAL A 113 -13.66 0.39 18.49
CA VAL A 113 -13.13 0.86 19.78
C VAL A 113 -12.46 -0.28 20.54
N VAL A 114 -13.09 -1.46 20.58
CA VAL A 114 -12.52 -2.67 21.21
C VAL A 114 -11.23 -3.07 20.51
N ASP A 115 -11.24 -3.08 19.17
CA ASP A 115 -10.10 -3.47 18.35
C ASP A 115 -8.93 -2.49 18.49
N CYS A 116 -9.22 -1.18 18.59
CA CYS A 116 -8.24 -0.15 18.91
C CYS A 116 -7.60 -0.37 20.29
N ALA A 117 -8.38 -0.77 21.30
CA ALA A 117 -7.83 -1.10 22.61
C ALA A 117 -6.94 -2.34 22.54
N VAL A 118 -7.35 -3.39 21.81
CA VAL A 118 -6.51 -4.58 21.60
C VAL A 118 -5.21 -4.22 20.90
N TYR A 119 -5.26 -3.42 19.84
CA TYR A 119 -4.08 -3.02 19.07
C TYR A 119 -3.11 -2.12 19.86
N ASN A 120 -3.60 -1.31 20.79
CA ASN A 120 -2.75 -0.42 21.57
C ASN A 120 -2.19 -1.04 22.86
N PHE A 121 -2.89 -2.00 23.46
CA PHE A 121 -2.48 -2.59 24.75
C PHE A 121 -2.04 -4.05 24.65
N VAL A 122 -2.75 -4.88 23.89
CA VAL A 122 -2.50 -6.32 23.83
C VAL A 122 -1.46 -6.65 22.76
N VAL A 123 -1.58 -6.06 21.57
CA VAL A 123 -0.70 -6.35 20.43
C VAL A 123 0.76 -6.00 20.70
N PRO A 124 1.15 -4.84 21.26
CA PRO A 124 2.57 -4.52 21.46
C PRO A 124 3.26 -5.53 22.39
N ALA A 125 2.60 -5.90 23.49
CA ALA A 125 3.10 -6.91 24.42
C ALA A 125 3.23 -8.30 23.75
N SER A 126 2.22 -8.68 22.96
CA SER A 126 2.19 -9.99 22.29
C SER A 126 3.22 -10.07 21.16
N GLU A 127 3.36 -9.01 20.37
CA GLU A 127 4.32 -8.92 19.27
C GLU A 127 5.75 -8.87 19.81
N HIS A 128 6.02 -8.13 20.89
CA HIS A 128 7.33 -8.14 21.51
C HIS A 128 7.70 -9.52 22.07
N ALA A 129 6.75 -10.22 22.70
CA ALA A 129 6.93 -11.59 23.14
C ALA A 129 7.13 -12.58 21.96
N TYR A 130 6.45 -12.36 20.83
CA TYR A 130 6.63 -13.14 19.60
C TYR A 130 8.02 -12.93 19.00
N GLN A 131 8.45 -11.67 18.85
CA GLN A 131 9.75 -11.33 18.27
C GLN A 131 10.90 -11.79 19.16
N SER A 132 10.80 -11.64 20.48
CA SER A 132 11.80 -12.20 21.41
C SER A 132 11.84 -13.73 21.39
N ALA A 133 10.70 -14.41 21.26
CA ALA A 133 10.66 -15.86 21.12
C ALA A 133 11.29 -16.34 19.80
N ILE A 134 11.01 -15.66 18.68
CA ILE A 134 11.67 -15.93 17.39
C ILE A 134 13.17 -15.70 17.50
N ARG A 135 13.58 -14.58 18.10
CA ARG A 135 15.00 -14.26 18.31
C ARG A 135 15.68 -15.35 19.12
N ASN A 136 15.10 -15.77 20.24
CA ASN A 136 15.66 -16.84 21.04
C ASN A 136 15.75 -18.19 20.31
N VAL A 137 14.91 -18.43 19.30
CA VAL A 137 14.99 -19.62 18.44
C VAL A 137 16.06 -19.46 17.37
N ILE A 138 16.12 -18.31 16.70
CA ILE A 138 17.13 -18.01 15.66
C ILE A 138 18.54 -17.99 16.26
N PHE A 139 18.70 -17.44 17.47
CA PHE A 139 20.00 -17.26 18.11
C PHE A 139 20.39 -18.42 19.05
N ARG A 140 19.53 -19.44 19.22
CA ARG A 140 19.80 -20.60 20.08
C ARG A 140 20.89 -21.54 19.53
N GLU A 141 21.15 -21.48 18.23
CA GLU A 141 22.16 -22.31 17.53
C GLU A 141 23.27 -21.44 16.89
N GLY A 142 23.45 -20.21 17.38
CA GLY A 142 24.37 -19.21 16.83
C GLY A 142 23.63 -18.10 16.09
N ALA A 143 24.10 -16.88 16.24
CA ALA A 143 23.59 -15.73 15.50
C ALA A 143 23.71 -15.97 13.99
N PRO A 144 22.86 -15.35 13.15
CA PRO A 144 23.05 -15.39 11.71
C PRO A 144 24.48 -14.95 11.36
N ARG A 145 25.22 -15.84 10.68
CA ARG A 145 26.54 -15.58 10.12
C ARG A 145 26.45 -14.30 9.30
N ILE A 146 27.20 -13.27 9.72
CA ILE A 146 27.40 -11.98 9.05
C ILE A 146 26.36 -10.92 9.42
N THR A 147 26.69 -10.10 10.43
CA THR A 147 26.31 -8.67 10.42
C THR A 147 27.58 -7.88 10.11
N SER A 148 27.87 -7.68 8.83
CA SER A 148 28.81 -6.65 8.42
C SER A 148 28.10 -5.29 8.53
N ASN A 149 28.80 -4.27 9.02
CA ASN A 149 28.30 -2.88 9.10
C ASN A 149 27.10 -2.67 10.05
N ALA A 150 27.17 -3.14 11.29
CA ALA A 150 26.15 -2.88 12.30
C ALA A 150 26.28 -1.44 12.83
N PHE A 151 25.17 -0.69 12.85
CA PHE A 151 25.09 0.63 13.48
C PHE A 151 24.06 0.60 14.60
N PHE A 152 24.43 0.98 15.81
CA PHE A 152 23.52 1.01 16.97
C PHE A 152 23.80 2.19 17.88
N LYS A 153 22.80 2.61 18.65
CA LYS A 153 22.87 3.76 19.55
C LYS A 153 22.90 3.28 20.99
N GLY A 154 23.90 3.71 21.76
CA GLY A 154 23.99 3.43 23.19
C GLY A 154 23.06 4.31 24.04
N THR A 155 22.85 3.88 25.27
CA THR A 155 21.90 4.44 26.24
C THR A 155 22.14 5.92 26.57
N LYS A 156 23.37 6.42 26.39
CA LYS A 156 23.79 7.80 26.70
C LYS A 156 23.97 8.70 25.47
N GLY A 157 23.43 8.31 24.31
CA GLY A 157 23.48 9.15 23.10
C GLY A 157 24.68 8.90 22.18
N GLN A 158 25.49 7.89 22.49
CA GLN A 158 26.66 7.48 21.70
C GLN A 158 26.22 6.62 20.52
N PHE A 159 26.89 6.74 19.38
CA PHE A 159 26.66 5.89 18.22
C PHE A 159 27.83 4.95 18.01
N PHE A 160 27.53 3.67 17.82
CA PHE A 160 28.50 2.63 17.60
C PHE A 160 28.31 2.11 16.18
N TYR A 161 29.42 1.97 15.48
CA TYR A 161 29.50 1.30 14.19
C TYR A 161 30.50 0.18 14.31
N VAL A 162 30.11 -1.02 13.90
CA VAL A 162 30.95 -2.21 13.93
C VAL A 162 30.97 -2.79 12.53
N ARG A 163 32.16 -2.83 11.92
CA ARG A 163 32.33 -3.34 10.56
C ARG A 163 32.09 -4.84 10.46
N ARG A 164 32.59 -5.62 11.42
CA ARG A 164 32.42 -7.09 11.44
C ARG A 164 32.39 -7.59 12.88
N TYR A 165 31.49 -8.52 13.18
CA TYR A 165 31.47 -9.26 14.43
C TYR A 165 31.84 -10.72 14.16
N ASP A 166 32.77 -11.26 14.95
CA ASP A 166 33.16 -12.66 14.92
C ASP A 166 32.72 -13.34 16.21
N GLU A 167 31.82 -14.31 16.07
CA GLU A 167 31.07 -14.92 17.17
C GLU A 167 31.87 -16.01 17.89
N GLU A 168 32.78 -16.69 17.18
CA GLU A 168 33.62 -17.76 17.75
C GLU A 168 34.59 -17.20 18.79
N ASP A 169 35.16 -16.02 18.51
CA ASP A 169 36.10 -15.32 19.37
C ASP A 169 35.48 -14.14 20.15
N ARG A 170 34.16 -13.90 20.01
CA ARG A 170 33.43 -12.71 20.54
C ARG A 170 34.18 -11.39 20.30
N THR A 171 34.79 -11.28 19.12
CA THR A 171 35.67 -10.16 18.78
C THR A 171 35.02 -9.31 17.71
N LEU A 172 34.99 -8.02 17.95
CA LEU A 172 34.42 -7.00 17.09
C LEU A 172 35.57 -6.34 16.33
N TYR A 173 35.41 -6.15 15.03
CA TYR A 173 36.43 -5.59 14.16
C TYR A 173 35.95 -4.29 13.52
N GLY A 174 36.84 -3.29 13.48
CA GLY A 174 36.57 -1.98 12.88
C GLY A 174 35.43 -1.27 13.60
N ILE A 175 35.67 -0.90 14.85
CA ILE A 175 34.71 -0.25 15.75
C ILE A 175 34.90 1.26 15.64
N HIS A 176 33.82 1.98 15.43
CA HIS A 176 33.80 3.44 15.49
C HIS A 176 32.72 3.87 16.47
N ILE A 177 33.09 4.71 17.43
CA ILE A 177 32.20 5.23 18.47
C ILE A 177 32.18 6.74 18.34
N TYR A 178 31.00 7.29 18.05
CA TYR A 178 30.74 8.71 17.98
C TYR A 178 30.02 9.12 19.26
N ASP A 179 30.68 9.91 20.10
CA ASP A 179 30.05 10.57 21.23
C ASP A 179 29.65 11.98 20.82
N THR A 180 28.35 12.25 20.75
CA THR A 180 27.79 13.59 20.47
C THR A 180 27.39 14.34 21.73
N THR A 181 27.57 13.73 22.90
CA THR A 181 27.14 14.25 24.21
C THR A 181 28.31 14.71 25.08
N GLY A 182 29.55 14.38 24.71
CA GLY A 182 30.75 14.66 25.50
C GLY A 182 30.80 13.90 26.84
N THR A 183 30.02 12.83 26.96
CA THR A 183 29.87 12.08 28.22
C THR A 183 30.95 11.04 28.46
N LEU A 184 31.63 10.57 27.40
CA LEU A 184 32.77 9.65 27.49
C LEU A 184 34.03 10.34 28.00
N PHE A 185 34.24 11.60 27.62
CA PHE A 185 35.42 12.38 28.00
C PHE A 185 35.05 13.76 28.56
N PRO A 186 34.32 13.83 29.70
CA PRO A 186 33.84 15.10 30.25
C PRO A 186 34.96 16.04 30.68
N GLN A 187 36.17 15.51 30.94
CA GLN A 187 37.33 16.31 31.34
C GLN A 187 38.03 17.01 30.16
N ALA A 188 37.70 16.68 28.91
CA ALA A 188 38.36 17.22 27.74
C ALA A 188 37.69 18.47 27.15
N GLY A 189 36.54 18.90 27.70
CA GLY A 189 35.83 20.11 27.23
C GLY A 189 35.22 20.01 25.81
N THR A 190 35.35 18.85 25.15
CA THR A 190 34.89 18.62 23.78
C THR A 190 33.44 18.16 23.72
N ARG A 191 32.68 18.69 22.76
CA ARG A 191 31.27 18.32 22.54
C ARG A 191 31.12 17.07 21.67
N LEU A 192 32.13 16.76 20.84
CA LEU A 192 32.12 15.61 19.95
C LEU A 192 33.43 14.84 20.04
N ALA A 193 33.35 13.53 20.28
CA ALA A 193 34.51 12.64 20.29
C ALA A 193 34.29 11.44 19.36
N LEU A 194 35.31 11.08 18.60
CA LEU A 194 35.35 9.90 17.74
C LEU A 194 36.41 8.94 18.27
N VAL A 195 35.99 7.75 18.66
CA VAL A 195 36.89 6.63 19.00
C VAL A 195 36.87 5.65 17.85
N THR A 196 38.04 5.31 17.30
CA THR A 196 38.19 4.25 16.30
C THR A 196 39.03 3.14 16.90
N ALA A 197 38.62 1.89 16.82
CA ALA A 197 39.38 0.74 17.31
C ALA A 197 39.43 -0.38 16.27
N ALA A 198 40.59 -1.01 16.11
CA ALA A 198 40.77 -2.11 15.19
C ALA A 198 40.01 -3.36 15.66
N GLU A 199 40.09 -3.65 16.97
CA GLU A 199 39.42 -4.77 17.61
C GLU A 199 38.72 -4.34 18.91
N GLY A 200 37.77 -5.15 19.36
CA GLY A 200 37.18 -4.99 20.67
C GLY A 200 36.47 -6.24 21.15
N ARG A 201 36.42 -6.39 22.47
CA ARG A 201 35.78 -7.52 23.16
C ARG A 201 34.88 -7.01 24.27
N TRP A 202 33.80 -7.74 24.49
CA TRP A 202 32.87 -7.48 25.58
C TRP A 202 33.21 -8.37 26.78
N THR A 203 33.55 -7.75 27.92
CA THR A 203 33.92 -8.46 29.16
C THR A 203 32.74 -8.56 30.15
N GLY A 204 31.50 -8.30 29.70
CA GLY A 204 30.28 -8.38 30.52
C GLY A 204 29.90 -7.11 31.28
N THR A 205 30.86 -6.22 31.55
CA THR A 205 30.63 -4.93 32.25
C THR A 205 31.27 -3.73 31.55
N ALA A 206 32.12 -4.00 30.56
CA ALA A 206 32.79 -2.98 29.78
C ALA A 206 33.23 -3.53 28.42
N TRP A 207 33.38 -2.61 27.47
CA TRP A 207 33.99 -2.85 26.18
C TRP A 207 35.49 -2.62 26.29
N GLU A 208 36.27 -3.65 26.04
CA GLU A 208 37.71 -3.54 25.88
C GLU A 208 38.03 -3.38 24.40
N LEU A 209 38.45 -2.18 24.03
CA LEU A 209 38.88 -1.82 22.68
C LEU A 209 40.39 -1.96 22.59
N GLY A 210 40.87 -2.62 21.53
CA GLY A 210 42.28 -2.78 21.21
C GLY A 210 42.68 -1.95 19.99
N GLU A 211 43.89 -1.41 20.03
CA GLU A 211 44.56 -0.68 18.94
C GLU A 211 43.67 0.35 18.26
N GLY A 212 43.55 1.52 18.90
CA GLY A 212 42.65 2.56 18.44
C GLY A 212 43.18 3.97 18.58
N ASN A 213 42.39 4.91 18.07
CA ASN A 213 42.64 6.35 18.15
C ASN A 213 41.40 7.05 18.69
N VAL A 214 41.60 8.08 19.50
CA VAL A 214 40.56 8.99 19.95
C VAL A 214 40.82 10.35 19.35
N TYR A 215 39.79 10.94 18.76
CA TYR A 215 39.77 12.30 18.22
C TYR A 215 38.71 13.10 18.96
N GLY A 216 39.09 14.25 19.52
CA GLY A 216 38.15 15.18 20.15
C GLY A 216 38.02 16.47 19.34
N PHE A 217 36.80 16.95 19.18
CA PHE A 217 36.47 18.12 18.38
C PHE A 217 35.78 19.20 19.23
N ASP A 218 36.08 20.47 18.94
CA ASP A 218 35.44 21.65 19.52
C ASP A 218 34.10 21.97 18.83
N SER A 219 33.35 22.97 19.33
CA SER A 219 32.10 23.46 18.73
C SER A 219 32.25 23.92 17.27
N ASP A 220 33.45 24.35 16.88
CA ASP A 220 33.76 24.80 15.52
C ASP A 220 34.25 23.65 14.62
N GLY A 221 34.23 22.40 15.10
CA GLY A 221 34.67 21.22 14.35
C GLY A 221 36.20 21.09 14.24
N LEU A 222 36.95 21.91 14.96
CA LEU A 222 38.41 21.84 15.02
C LEU A 222 38.85 20.68 15.93
N LEU A 223 39.87 19.94 15.49
CA LEU A 223 40.48 18.86 16.26
C LEU A 223 41.25 19.45 17.45
N VAL A 224 40.74 19.21 18.67
CA VAL A 224 41.33 19.69 19.93
C VAL A 224 42.37 18.72 20.45
N TYR A 225 42.11 17.41 20.33
CA TYR A 225 43.06 16.37 20.73
C TYR A 225 42.96 15.14 19.83
N SER A 226 44.10 14.51 19.59
CA SER A 226 44.20 13.19 18.97
C SER A 226 45.19 12.34 19.74
N GLY A 227 44.83 11.12 20.10
CA GLY A 227 45.70 10.20 20.80
C GLY A 227 45.43 8.76 20.42
N GLY A 228 46.50 7.98 20.25
CA GLY A 228 46.42 6.53 20.10
C GLY A 228 46.31 5.83 21.46
N PHE A 229 45.69 4.67 21.49
CA PHE A 229 45.67 3.77 22.63
C PHE A 229 45.88 2.33 22.18
N ASP A 230 46.65 1.57 22.96
CA ASP A 230 46.80 0.14 22.75
C ASP A 230 45.61 -0.63 23.32
N ARG A 231 45.09 -0.19 24.48
CA ARG A 231 43.91 -0.76 25.12
C ARG A 231 43.09 0.32 25.82
N MET A 232 41.78 0.34 25.58
CA MET A 232 40.85 1.27 26.21
C MET A 232 39.60 0.53 26.69
N THR A 233 39.16 0.82 27.91
CA THR A 233 37.95 0.21 28.48
C THR A 233 36.83 1.23 28.57
N ILE A 234 35.72 0.97 27.88
CA ILE A 234 34.52 1.81 27.94
C ILE A 234 33.45 1.09 28.77
N PRO A 235 33.07 1.62 29.95
CA PRO A 235 32.00 1.04 30.76
C PRO A 235 30.65 1.33 30.10
N LEU A 236 30.17 0.34 29.35
CA LEU A 236 28.78 0.26 28.88
C LEU A 236 28.11 -0.84 29.68
N ASN A 237 26.85 -0.66 30.05
CA ASN A 237 26.11 -1.67 30.80
C ASN A 237 25.48 -2.74 29.89
N GLU A 238 25.63 -2.62 28.56
CA GLU A 238 24.95 -3.44 27.56
C GLU A 238 25.98 -3.99 26.53
N GLY A 239 25.90 -5.29 26.24
CA GLY A 239 26.71 -5.95 25.22
C GLY A 239 26.12 -5.78 23.81
N VAL A 240 26.91 -6.02 22.75
CA VAL A 240 26.44 -5.85 21.36
C VAL A 240 25.28 -6.79 21.03
N GLU A 241 25.33 -8.02 21.54
CA GLU A 241 24.27 -9.01 21.37
C GLU A 241 22.97 -8.55 22.02
N GLU A 242 23.06 -7.86 23.15
CA GLU A 242 21.90 -7.30 23.87
C GLU A 242 21.32 -6.09 23.12
N VAL A 243 22.16 -5.18 22.62
CA VAL A 243 21.69 -4.04 21.82
C VAL A 243 21.10 -4.47 20.48
N LEU A 244 21.72 -5.44 19.79
CA LEU A 244 21.19 -6.00 18.55
C LEU A 244 19.92 -6.83 18.79
N SER A 245 19.81 -7.54 19.91
CA SER A 245 18.61 -8.29 20.29
C SER A 245 17.46 -7.44 20.84
N GLN A 246 17.75 -6.21 21.26
CA GLN A 246 16.76 -5.23 21.72
C GLN A 246 16.28 -4.25 20.63
N SER A 247 16.76 -4.38 19.40
CA SER A 247 16.20 -3.64 18.26
C SER A 247 14.73 -4.06 18.03
N ARG A 248 13.81 -3.26 18.58
CA ARG A 248 12.37 -3.43 18.42
C ARG A 248 11.93 -2.84 17.09
N THR A 249 11.15 -3.61 16.34
CA THR A 249 10.47 -3.11 15.14
C THR A 249 9.35 -2.14 15.55
N PRO A 250 8.98 -1.16 14.69
CA PRO A 250 7.89 -0.22 14.99
C PRO A 250 6.57 -0.90 15.39
N SER A 251 6.29 -2.08 14.82
CA SER A 251 5.12 -2.91 15.14
C SER A 251 5.08 -3.45 16.57
N GLU A 252 6.24 -3.57 17.25
CA GLU A 252 6.35 -3.99 18.65
C GLU A 252 6.06 -2.85 19.63
N MET A 253 6.11 -1.60 19.17
CA MET A 253 6.06 -0.43 20.03
C MET A 253 4.63 -0.01 20.36
N GLY A 254 4.41 0.39 21.61
CA GLY A 254 3.19 1.10 22.02
C GLY A 254 3.17 2.54 21.52
N ILE A 255 2.02 3.22 21.63
CA ILE A 255 1.88 4.63 21.21
C ILE A 255 2.82 5.58 21.97
N SER A 256 3.00 5.37 23.28
CA SER A 256 3.88 6.19 24.10
C SER A 256 5.34 6.05 23.63
N GLU A 257 5.78 4.82 23.39
CA GLU A 257 7.13 4.49 22.90
C GLU A 257 7.37 5.05 21.49
N LEU A 258 6.40 4.92 20.58
CA LEU A 258 6.46 5.53 19.25
C LEU A 258 6.61 7.05 19.30
N ARG A 259 5.86 7.74 20.17
CA ARG A 259 5.95 9.20 20.33
C ARG A 259 7.33 9.63 20.83
N GLU A 260 7.87 8.92 21.82
CA GLU A 260 9.21 9.19 22.35
C GLU A 260 10.29 8.93 21.29
N ARG A 261 10.12 7.88 20.47
CA ARG A 261 11.04 7.57 19.38
C ARG A 261 10.99 8.61 18.25
N ILE A 262 9.80 9.11 17.92
CA ILE A 262 9.62 10.20 16.94
C ILE A 262 10.26 11.50 17.44
N ALA A 263 10.06 11.86 18.71
CA ALA A 263 10.65 13.06 19.31
C ALA A 263 12.18 13.01 19.25
N ARG A 264 12.76 11.92 19.75
CA ARG A 264 14.22 11.69 19.71
C ARG A 264 14.74 11.59 18.28
N GLY A 265 14.01 10.94 17.37
CA GLY A 265 14.43 10.81 15.98
C GLY A 265 14.55 12.17 15.29
N ARG A 266 13.58 13.07 15.51
CA ARG A 266 13.60 14.44 14.99
C ARG A 266 14.77 15.27 15.52
N GLU A 267 15.04 15.20 16.83
CA GLU A 267 16.18 15.89 17.44
C GLU A 267 17.52 15.45 16.86
N ASN A 268 17.63 14.18 16.47
CA ASN A 268 18.85 13.60 15.90
C ASN A 268 18.92 13.68 14.36
N GLY A 269 17.98 14.40 13.70
CA GLY A 269 17.93 14.49 12.24
C GLY A 269 17.64 13.16 11.52
N GLN A 270 17.06 12.18 12.23
CA GLN A 270 16.74 10.86 11.69
C GLN A 270 15.40 10.88 10.97
N ARG A 271 15.26 10.02 9.96
CA ARG A 271 13.98 9.77 9.32
C ARG A 271 13.05 9.09 10.31
N VAL A 272 11.89 9.71 10.55
CA VAL A 272 10.86 9.22 11.49
C VAL A 272 9.58 8.76 10.78
N ASP A 273 9.59 8.79 9.44
CA ASP A 273 8.42 8.52 8.59
C ASP A 273 7.76 7.19 8.94
N GLU A 274 8.56 6.14 9.11
CA GLU A 274 8.07 4.79 9.44
C GLU A 274 7.33 4.74 10.78
N TYR A 275 7.84 5.43 11.81
CA TYR A 275 7.22 5.48 13.13
C TYR A 275 5.92 6.31 13.11
N ILE A 276 5.86 7.35 12.28
CA ILE A 276 4.65 8.16 12.12
C ILE A 276 3.56 7.33 11.43
N VAL A 277 3.88 6.64 10.33
CA VAL A 277 2.92 5.75 9.64
C VAL A 277 2.35 4.72 10.62
N GLU A 278 3.21 4.03 11.38
CA GLU A 278 2.78 3.00 12.34
C GLU A 278 1.87 3.59 13.43
N THR A 279 2.18 4.79 13.93
CA THR A 279 1.33 5.47 14.92
C THR A 279 -0.08 5.69 14.41
N HIS A 280 -0.23 6.08 13.13
CA HIS A 280 -1.54 6.30 12.54
C HIS A 280 -2.26 5.00 12.16
N LEU A 281 -1.54 3.94 11.78
CA LEU A 281 -2.12 2.61 11.51
C LEU A 281 -2.81 2.01 12.74
N LYS A 282 -2.28 2.28 13.95
CA LYS A 282 -2.91 1.86 15.21
C LYS A 282 -4.33 2.40 15.42
N PHE A 283 -4.73 3.44 14.69
CA PHE A 283 -6.07 4.00 14.71
C PHE A 283 -6.86 3.74 13.43
N SER A 284 -6.19 3.79 12.27
CA SER A 284 -6.81 3.55 10.97
C SER A 284 -7.31 2.10 10.83
N LEU A 285 -6.49 1.10 11.18
CA LEU A 285 -6.86 -0.31 11.03
C LEU A 285 -8.12 -0.69 11.83
N PRO A 286 -8.27 -0.30 13.12
CA PRO A 286 -9.51 -0.54 13.84
C PRO A 286 -10.72 0.18 13.24
N LEU A 287 -10.53 1.42 12.77
CA LEU A 287 -11.58 2.22 12.13
C LEU A 287 -12.06 1.58 10.82
N ALA A 288 -11.19 0.84 10.13
CA ALA A 288 -11.54 0.09 8.93
C ALA A 288 -12.74 -0.85 9.16
N THR A 289 -12.98 -1.35 10.39
CA THR A 289 -14.16 -2.16 10.71
C THR A 289 -15.46 -1.41 10.43
N ALA A 290 -15.57 -0.16 10.89
CA ALA A 290 -16.73 0.67 10.64
C ALA A 290 -16.84 1.02 9.14
N VAL A 291 -15.71 1.30 8.48
CA VAL A 291 -15.65 1.60 7.04
C VAL A 291 -16.11 0.42 6.19
N PHE A 292 -15.65 -0.79 6.49
CA PHE A 292 -16.04 -2.01 5.77
C PHE A 292 -17.50 -2.37 6.00
N VAL A 293 -18.02 -2.22 7.22
CA VAL A 293 -19.46 -2.45 7.48
C VAL A 293 -20.32 -1.42 6.75
N LEU A 294 -19.89 -0.15 6.70
CA LEU A 294 -20.57 0.90 5.94
C LEU A 294 -20.57 0.61 4.44
N LEU A 295 -19.40 0.36 3.87
CA LEU A 295 -19.25 0.09 2.44
C LEU A 295 -19.95 -1.22 2.06
N GLY A 296 -19.66 -2.31 2.76
CA GLY A 296 -20.27 -3.61 2.52
C GLY A 296 -21.78 -3.60 2.68
N GLY A 297 -22.27 -2.90 3.70
CA GLY A 297 -23.71 -2.71 3.91
C GLY A 297 -24.36 -1.94 2.79
N ALA A 298 -23.79 -0.80 2.42
CA ALA A 298 -24.31 0.02 1.34
C ALA A 298 -24.26 -0.72 0.00
N VAL A 299 -23.16 -1.41 -0.31
CA VAL A 299 -23.01 -2.21 -1.53
C VAL A 299 -23.98 -3.39 -1.52
N SER A 300 -24.10 -4.12 -0.41
CA SER A 300 -25.00 -5.27 -0.31
C SER A 300 -26.47 -4.88 -0.47
N LEU A 301 -26.89 -3.72 0.02
CA LEU A 301 -28.28 -3.24 -0.14
C LEU A 301 -28.52 -2.59 -1.51
N ALA A 302 -27.55 -1.84 -2.04
CA ALA A 302 -27.70 -1.15 -3.32
C ALA A 302 -27.59 -2.10 -4.54
N PHE A 303 -26.73 -3.11 -4.45
CA PHE A 303 -26.42 -4.01 -5.57
C PHE A 303 -26.83 -5.46 -5.33
N GLY A 304 -27.36 -5.78 -4.14
CA GLY A 304 -28.01 -7.04 -3.78
C GLY A 304 -27.47 -8.25 -4.53
N PRO A 305 -26.39 -8.92 -4.06
CA PRO A 305 -25.91 -10.09 -4.76
C PRO A 305 -27.05 -11.11 -4.87
N ARG A 306 -27.44 -11.44 -6.11
CA ARG A 306 -28.53 -12.40 -6.41
C ARG A 306 -28.33 -13.76 -5.73
N SER A 307 -27.11 -14.06 -5.28
CA SER A 307 -26.75 -15.25 -4.51
C SER A 307 -25.66 -14.96 -3.47
N ARG A 308 -25.59 -15.76 -2.40
CA ARG A 308 -24.56 -15.64 -1.34
C ARG A 308 -23.14 -15.72 -1.89
N ALA A 309 -22.91 -16.53 -2.93
CA ALA A 309 -21.60 -16.70 -3.57
C ALA A 309 -21.08 -15.41 -4.21
N VAL A 310 -21.95 -14.64 -4.88
CA VAL A 310 -21.56 -13.36 -5.49
C VAL A 310 -21.13 -12.35 -4.42
N GLY A 311 -21.80 -12.33 -3.26
CA GLY A 311 -21.42 -11.49 -2.13
C GLY A 311 -20.03 -11.82 -1.59
N ILE A 312 -19.66 -13.11 -1.54
CA ILE A 312 -18.32 -13.56 -1.12
C ILE A 312 -17.25 -13.07 -2.10
N VAL A 313 -17.47 -13.23 -3.41
CA VAL A 313 -16.50 -12.82 -4.44
C VAL A 313 -16.29 -11.31 -4.42
N ILE A 314 -17.36 -10.52 -4.33
CA ILE A 314 -17.26 -9.06 -4.21
C ILE A 314 -16.55 -8.67 -2.90
N GLY A 315 -16.87 -9.33 -1.79
CA GLY A 315 -16.20 -9.10 -0.51
C GLY A 315 -14.70 -9.35 -0.56
N LEU A 316 -14.28 -10.49 -1.12
CA LEU A 316 -12.86 -10.81 -1.34
C LEU A 316 -12.18 -9.77 -2.24
N GLY A 317 -12.82 -9.36 -3.33
CA GLY A 317 -12.30 -8.33 -4.23
C GLY A 317 -12.11 -6.98 -3.55
N LEU A 318 -13.07 -6.55 -2.71
CA LEU A 318 -12.97 -5.31 -1.94
C LEU A 318 -11.88 -5.38 -0.87
N ILE A 319 -11.71 -6.52 -0.20
CA ILE A 319 -10.62 -6.73 0.77
C ILE A 319 -9.27 -6.66 0.06
N ALA A 320 -9.11 -7.36 -1.06
CA ALA A 320 -7.88 -7.34 -1.83
C ALA A 320 -7.54 -5.93 -2.33
N LEU A 321 -8.54 -5.19 -2.82
CA LEU A 321 -8.37 -3.80 -3.26
C LEU A 321 -7.95 -2.88 -2.10
N PHE A 322 -8.61 -2.99 -0.95
CA PHE A 322 -8.24 -2.22 0.25
C PHE A 322 -6.80 -2.52 0.67
N GLN A 323 -6.41 -3.80 0.73
CA GLN A 323 -5.07 -4.20 1.12
C GLN A 323 -4.00 -3.75 0.13
N GLY A 324 -4.26 -3.83 -1.17
CA GLY A 324 -3.35 -3.32 -2.20
C GLY A 324 -3.10 -1.81 -2.04
N ILE A 325 -4.16 -1.03 -1.83
CA ILE A 325 -4.06 0.43 -1.61
C ILE A 325 -3.34 0.71 -0.28
N LEU A 326 -3.63 -0.03 0.78
CA LEU A 326 -2.96 0.12 2.07
C LEU A 326 -1.45 -0.15 1.96
N TRP A 327 -1.04 -1.24 1.31
CA TRP A 327 0.38 -1.54 1.10
C TRP A 327 1.09 -0.48 0.25
N TRP A 328 0.45 0.00 -0.82
CA TRP A 328 1.01 1.07 -1.65
C TRP A 328 1.17 2.38 -0.87
N THR A 329 0.12 2.83 -0.18
CA THR A 329 0.14 4.08 0.60
C THR A 329 1.14 4.01 1.76
N GLN A 330 1.19 2.90 2.50
CA GLN A 330 2.21 2.68 3.53
C GLN A 330 3.62 2.74 2.95
N THR A 331 3.85 2.13 1.78
CA THR A 331 5.18 2.13 1.14
C THR A 331 5.60 3.55 0.75
N LEU A 332 4.67 4.34 0.19
CA LEU A 332 4.91 5.74 -0.15
C LEU A 332 5.16 6.60 1.09
N GLY A 333 4.38 6.42 2.16
CA GLY A 333 4.54 7.12 3.42
C GLY A 333 5.87 6.80 4.11
N ARG A 334 6.21 5.51 4.22
CA ARG A 334 7.49 5.06 4.83
C ARG A 334 8.71 5.53 4.05
N ARG A 335 8.59 5.71 2.73
CA ARG A 335 9.65 6.24 1.87
C ARG A 335 9.69 7.77 1.83
N GLY A 336 8.77 8.47 2.49
CA GLY A 336 8.71 9.93 2.51
C GLY A 336 8.24 10.55 1.19
N ALA A 337 7.65 9.75 0.29
CA ALA A 337 7.09 10.21 -0.97
C ALA A 337 5.71 10.88 -0.80
N MET A 338 5.09 10.71 0.37
CA MET A 338 3.85 11.37 0.77
C MET A 338 3.88 11.64 2.26
N ASP A 339 2.97 12.49 2.75
CA ASP A 339 2.79 12.72 4.18
C ASP A 339 2.58 11.37 4.91
N PRO A 340 3.49 10.98 5.83
CA PRO A 340 3.40 9.74 6.58
C PRO A 340 2.09 9.58 7.36
N ALA A 341 1.46 10.68 7.78
CA ALA A 341 0.16 10.63 8.43
C ALA A 341 -0.93 10.20 7.43
N LEU A 342 -1.03 10.90 6.29
CA LEU A 342 -2.05 10.62 5.28
C LEU A 342 -1.93 9.20 4.69
N ALA A 343 -0.70 8.68 4.57
CA ALA A 343 -0.44 7.33 4.09
C ALA A 343 -1.26 6.26 4.82
N ALA A 344 -1.48 6.39 6.13
CA ALA A 344 -2.28 5.43 6.89
C ALA A 344 -3.79 5.60 6.64
N TRP A 345 -4.28 6.83 6.41
CA TRP A 345 -5.71 7.13 6.38
C TRP A 345 -6.35 7.05 5.00
N ILE A 346 -5.56 7.13 3.92
CA ILE A 346 -6.08 7.17 2.54
C ILE A 346 -7.03 6.00 2.22
N PRO A 347 -6.70 4.72 2.55
CA PRO A 347 -7.61 3.61 2.28
C PRO A 347 -8.97 3.79 2.96
N ASP A 348 -8.97 4.16 4.25
CA ASP A 348 -10.20 4.38 5.02
C ASP A 348 -11.01 5.57 4.50
N LEU A 349 -10.33 6.64 4.08
CA LEU A 349 -10.99 7.82 3.51
C LEU A 349 -11.66 7.48 2.17
N ILE A 350 -10.96 6.78 1.27
CA ILE A 350 -11.51 6.37 -0.02
C ILE A 350 -12.73 5.46 0.19
N PHE A 351 -12.57 4.38 0.94
CA PHE A 351 -13.62 3.38 1.13
C PHE A 351 -14.76 3.94 1.98
N GLY A 352 -14.45 4.78 2.97
CA GLY A 352 -15.41 5.47 3.81
C GLY A 352 -16.24 6.50 3.04
N LEU A 353 -15.64 7.31 2.17
CA LEU A 353 -16.35 8.27 1.32
C LEU A 353 -17.26 7.55 0.31
N VAL A 354 -16.78 6.48 -0.32
CA VAL A 354 -17.60 5.65 -1.23
C VAL A 354 -18.74 5.00 -0.47
N GLY A 355 -18.46 4.40 0.69
CA GLY A 355 -19.46 3.76 1.54
C GLY A 355 -20.51 4.75 2.01
N LEU A 356 -20.11 5.95 2.42
CA LEU A 356 -21.01 7.02 2.83
C LEU A 356 -21.86 7.53 1.67
N PHE A 357 -21.26 7.74 0.50
CA PHE A 357 -21.98 8.16 -0.70
C PHE A 357 -23.06 7.14 -1.09
N LEU A 358 -22.73 5.85 -1.10
CA LEU A 358 -23.68 4.77 -1.38
C LEU A 358 -24.76 4.67 -0.28
N PHE A 359 -24.37 4.78 1.00
CA PHE A 359 -25.29 4.75 2.13
C PHE A 359 -26.35 5.86 2.05
N LEU A 360 -25.94 7.09 1.75
CA LEU A 360 -26.86 8.23 1.61
C LEU A 360 -27.80 8.08 0.39
N ARG A 361 -27.38 7.31 -0.60
CA ARG A 361 -28.14 7.08 -1.83
C ARG A 361 -28.97 5.80 -1.79
N VAL A 362 -28.76 4.90 -0.83
CA VAL A 362 -29.32 3.53 -0.83
C VAL A 362 -30.85 3.50 -1.01
N ASP A 363 -31.59 4.37 -0.31
CA ASP A 363 -33.05 4.43 -0.40
C ASP A 363 -33.55 4.99 -1.75
N ARG A 364 -32.71 5.76 -2.46
CA ARG A 364 -33.00 6.25 -3.82
C ARG A 364 -32.54 5.27 -4.91
N LEU A 365 -31.53 4.45 -4.60
CA LEU A 365 -30.87 3.52 -5.53
C LEU A 365 -31.67 2.23 -5.74
N ALA A 366 -32.47 1.82 -4.76
CA ALA A 366 -33.24 0.57 -4.81
C ALA A 366 -34.38 0.54 -5.88
N TYR A 367 -34.70 1.66 -6.55
CA TYR A 367 -35.89 1.77 -7.41
C TYR A 367 -35.65 1.71 -8.93
N ARG A 368 -34.43 1.74 -9.49
CA ARG A 368 -34.28 1.77 -10.97
C ARG A 368 -32.94 1.27 -11.53
N ASP A 369 -33.03 0.57 -12.66
CA ASP A 369 -31.98 0.09 -13.57
C ASP A 369 -30.70 0.96 -13.57
N LEU A 370 -29.67 0.43 -12.91
CA LEU A 370 -28.44 1.16 -12.63
C LEU A 370 -27.19 0.49 -13.19
N LEU A 371 -27.26 -0.77 -13.64
CA LEU A 371 -26.16 -1.47 -14.31
C LEU A 371 -25.59 -0.65 -15.49
N SER A 372 -26.44 0.14 -16.17
CA SER A 372 -26.04 1.05 -17.25
C SER A 372 -25.43 2.38 -16.78
N ARG A 373 -25.86 2.93 -15.64
CA ARG A 373 -25.40 4.25 -15.13
C ARG A 373 -24.21 4.16 -14.19
N ILE A 374 -23.97 3.00 -13.59
CA ILE A 374 -22.83 2.78 -12.71
C ILE A 374 -21.60 2.26 -13.45
N ARG A 375 -21.74 1.62 -14.61
CA ARG A 375 -20.59 1.37 -15.50
C ARG A 375 -19.83 2.67 -15.84
N SER A 376 -20.53 3.79 -16.04
CA SER A 376 -19.92 5.10 -16.32
C SER A 376 -19.45 5.86 -15.07
N ARG A 377 -19.91 5.52 -13.86
CA ARG A 377 -19.54 6.21 -12.62
C ARG A 377 -18.56 5.45 -11.72
N LEU A 378 -18.48 4.12 -11.84
CA LEU A 378 -17.38 3.32 -11.28
C LEU A 378 -16.08 3.61 -12.02
N ALA A 379 -16.12 3.87 -13.33
CA ALA A 379 -14.98 4.40 -14.08
C ALA A 379 -14.47 5.71 -13.45
N ILE A 380 -15.36 6.61 -13.03
CA ILE A 380 -15.02 7.89 -12.38
C ILE A 380 -14.45 7.68 -10.97
N LEU A 381 -14.85 6.61 -10.28
CA LEU A 381 -14.36 6.28 -8.94
C LEU A 381 -13.03 5.50 -8.96
N SER A 382 -12.82 4.64 -9.96
CA SER A 382 -11.50 4.11 -10.28
C SER A 382 -10.57 5.23 -10.74
N ILE A 383 -11.07 6.21 -11.51
CA ILE A 383 -10.34 7.45 -11.86
C ILE A 383 -10.07 8.29 -10.61
N LEU A 384 -10.95 8.33 -9.59
CA LEU A 384 -10.69 9.04 -8.32
C LEU A 384 -9.58 8.37 -7.49
N VAL A 385 -9.54 7.03 -7.46
CA VAL A 385 -8.50 6.25 -6.77
C VAL A 385 -7.17 6.28 -7.55
N LEU A 386 -7.23 6.29 -8.88
CA LEU A 386 -6.08 6.51 -9.76
C LEU A 386 -5.55 7.95 -9.69
N THR A 387 -6.43 8.96 -9.55
CA THR A 387 -6.04 10.38 -9.44
C THR A 387 -5.41 10.71 -8.09
N ILE A 388 -5.83 10.09 -6.99
CA ILE A 388 -5.15 10.24 -5.68
C ILE A 388 -3.77 9.56 -5.70
N GLY A 389 -3.60 8.46 -6.46
CA GLY A 389 -2.29 7.89 -6.77
C GLY A 389 -1.43 8.78 -7.69
N PHE A 390 -2.07 9.59 -8.54
CA PHE A 390 -1.43 10.48 -9.52
C PHE A 390 -0.95 11.81 -8.92
N ILE A 391 -1.56 12.31 -7.84
CA ILE A 391 -1.12 13.56 -7.18
C ILE A 391 0.30 13.43 -6.58
N ALA A 392 0.82 12.20 -6.40
CA ALA A 392 2.14 11.95 -5.85
C ALA A 392 3.27 11.79 -6.88
N ARG A 393 2.99 11.87 -8.19
CA ARG A 393 4.03 11.79 -9.23
C ARG A 393 3.72 12.77 -10.34
N GLY A 394 4.36 13.94 -10.28
CA GLY A 394 4.50 14.76 -11.47
C GLY A 394 5.40 14.04 -12.47
N GLU A 395 4.86 13.13 -13.29
CA GLU A 395 5.46 12.57 -14.51
C GLU A 395 4.54 11.52 -15.18
N GLY A 396 4.25 11.71 -16.48
CA GLY A 396 3.85 10.67 -17.44
C GLY A 396 2.34 10.49 -17.75
N LEU A 397 1.94 10.85 -18.98
CA LEU A 397 0.65 10.51 -19.62
C LEU A 397 0.49 8.97 -19.79
N PRO A 398 -0.74 8.42 -19.93
CA PRO A 398 -0.99 7.00 -20.22
C PRO A 398 -0.75 6.70 -21.72
N LEU A 399 0.40 7.11 -22.23
CA LEU A 399 0.87 6.87 -23.59
C LEU A 399 2.18 6.09 -23.45
N HIS A 400 2.14 4.79 -23.73
CA HIS A 400 3.38 4.04 -23.88
C HIS A 400 3.92 4.32 -25.28
N LEU A 401 4.98 5.12 -25.36
CA LEU A 401 5.63 5.51 -26.61
C LEU A 401 7.07 5.01 -26.60
N GLU A 402 7.40 4.10 -27.51
CA GLU A 402 8.76 3.65 -27.81
C GLU A 402 9.18 4.28 -29.15
N CYS A 403 10.37 4.89 -29.22
CA CYS A 403 10.95 5.43 -30.45
C CYS A 403 12.48 5.55 -30.31
N ASP A 404 13.17 5.76 -31.42
CA ASP A 404 14.63 5.90 -31.44
C ASP A 404 15.07 7.30 -30.96
N GLU A 405 14.33 8.35 -31.34
CA GLU A 405 14.55 9.73 -30.88
C GLU A 405 13.22 10.39 -30.45
N LEU A 406 13.25 11.13 -29.32
CA LEU A 406 12.09 11.83 -28.75
C LEU A 406 12.45 13.27 -28.38
N PHE A 407 11.71 14.22 -28.95
CA PHE A 407 11.79 15.63 -28.59
C PHE A 407 10.47 16.09 -27.96
N ILE A 408 10.56 16.77 -26.83
CA ILE A 408 9.41 17.34 -26.11
C ILE A 408 9.73 18.82 -25.84
N SER A 409 8.86 19.72 -26.32
CA SER A 409 9.00 21.15 -26.03
C SER A 409 8.83 21.44 -24.53
N SER A 410 9.53 22.46 -24.04
CA SER A 410 9.53 22.88 -22.63
C SER A 410 8.15 23.27 -22.06
N ASP A 411 7.19 23.64 -22.91
CA ASP A 411 5.78 23.92 -22.57
C ASP A 411 4.85 22.70 -22.77
N ARG A 412 5.39 21.56 -23.23
CA ARG A 412 4.67 20.29 -23.49
C ARG A 412 3.53 20.42 -24.50
N THR A 413 3.60 21.40 -25.40
CA THR A 413 2.62 21.58 -26.49
C THR A 413 3.02 20.86 -27.77
N GLU A 414 4.29 20.47 -27.90
CA GLU A 414 4.88 19.80 -29.06
C GLU A 414 5.68 18.56 -28.63
N ILE A 415 5.37 17.42 -29.24
CA ILE A 415 6.06 16.14 -29.07
C ILE A 415 6.38 15.59 -30.46
N HIS A 416 7.65 15.31 -30.72
CA HIS A 416 8.14 14.72 -31.96
C HIS A 416 8.86 13.43 -31.65
N ALA A 417 8.40 12.32 -32.23
CA ALA A 417 9.01 11.00 -32.12
C ALA A 417 9.46 10.53 -33.51
N GLU A 418 10.71 10.11 -33.63
CA GLU A 418 11.30 9.62 -34.88
C GLU A 418 11.98 8.27 -34.66
N GLY A 419 11.86 7.38 -35.65
CA GLY A 419 12.47 6.05 -35.66
C GLY A 419 11.67 5.02 -34.86
N ASN A 420 11.23 3.96 -35.56
CA ASN A 420 10.51 2.80 -35.00
C ASN A 420 9.43 3.14 -33.96
N VAL A 421 8.63 4.17 -34.23
CA VAL A 421 7.66 4.69 -33.27
C VAL A 421 6.57 3.66 -33.02
N ARG A 422 6.39 3.25 -31.77
CA ARG A 422 5.26 2.46 -31.30
C ARG A 422 4.55 3.19 -30.18
N ALA A 423 3.35 3.66 -30.46
CA ALA A 423 2.48 4.30 -29.48
C ALA A 423 1.31 3.37 -29.15
N SER A 424 1.05 3.13 -27.86
CA SER A 424 -0.16 2.43 -27.41
C SER A 424 -0.98 3.29 -26.46
N PHE A 425 -2.29 3.29 -26.72
CA PHE A 425 -3.31 4.00 -25.95
C PHE A 425 -4.54 3.10 -25.85
N GLU A 426 -4.85 2.63 -24.64
CA GLU A 426 -5.93 1.66 -24.38
C GLU A 426 -5.80 0.39 -25.26
N GLU A 427 -6.81 0.08 -26.09
CA GLU A 427 -6.80 -1.06 -27.04
C GLU A 427 -6.25 -0.68 -28.42
N SER A 428 -5.81 0.56 -28.60
CA SER A 428 -5.27 1.07 -29.86
C SER A 428 -3.74 1.10 -29.86
N ARG A 429 -3.14 0.57 -30.92
CA ARG A 429 -1.69 0.57 -31.17
C ARG A 429 -1.39 1.15 -32.53
N ILE A 430 -0.45 2.09 -32.55
CA ILE A 430 0.03 2.78 -33.75
C ILE A 430 1.53 2.49 -33.89
N GLU A 431 1.93 1.99 -35.05
CA GLU A 431 3.33 1.83 -35.44
C GLU A 431 3.60 2.74 -36.64
N ALA A 432 4.68 3.54 -36.62
CA ALA A 432 5.04 4.47 -37.69
C ALA A 432 6.55 4.79 -37.69
N ASP A 433 7.05 5.37 -38.78
CA ASP A 433 8.45 5.81 -38.86
C ASP A 433 8.66 7.16 -38.15
N ARG A 434 7.62 8.00 -38.13
CA ARG A 434 7.57 9.29 -37.43
C ARG A 434 6.18 9.57 -36.88
N LEU A 435 6.13 10.24 -35.73
CA LEU A 435 4.90 10.71 -35.09
C LEU A 435 5.11 12.12 -34.51
N ASP A 436 4.31 13.07 -34.96
CA ASP A 436 4.26 14.44 -34.44
C ASP A 436 2.93 14.66 -33.72
N LEU A 437 2.99 15.21 -32.51
CA LEU A 437 1.82 15.62 -31.73
C LEU A 437 1.97 17.09 -31.33
N VAL A 438 1.13 17.95 -31.92
CA VAL A 438 1.19 19.41 -31.76
C VAL A 438 -0.16 19.92 -31.26
N LYS A 439 -0.16 20.80 -30.26
CA LYS A 439 -1.36 21.45 -29.73
C LYS A 439 -1.54 22.85 -30.33
N GLU A 440 -2.53 23.02 -31.19
CA GLU A 440 -2.90 24.30 -31.83
C GLU A 440 -4.31 24.71 -31.40
N GLU A 441 -4.47 25.92 -30.82
CA GLU A 441 -5.77 26.52 -30.49
C GLU A 441 -6.75 25.62 -29.69
N GLY A 442 -6.22 24.74 -28.81
CA GLY A 442 -7.02 23.82 -28.01
C GLY A 442 -7.40 22.50 -28.71
N THR A 443 -6.91 22.29 -29.94
CA THR A 443 -7.01 21.04 -30.69
C THR A 443 -5.63 20.38 -30.77
N TRP A 444 -5.57 19.08 -30.51
CA TRP A 444 -4.37 18.28 -30.70
C TRP A 444 -4.35 17.72 -32.13
N ARG A 445 -3.25 17.95 -32.84
CA ARG A 445 -2.99 17.40 -34.16
C ARG A 445 -1.93 16.29 -34.01
N LEU A 446 -2.33 15.05 -34.27
CA LEU A 446 -1.44 13.90 -34.36
C LEU A 446 -1.19 13.60 -35.84
N ALA A 447 0.07 13.60 -36.27
CA ALA A 447 0.46 13.23 -37.62
C ALA A 447 1.46 12.08 -37.55
N ALA A 448 1.08 10.92 -38.06
CA ALA A 448 1.94 9.75 -38.23
C ALA A 448 2.28 9.60 -39.72
N GLY A 449 3.55 9.33 -40.02
CA GLY A 449 4.03 9.23 -41.41
C GLY A 449 5.00 8.06 -41.62
N GLY A 450 5.07 7.62 -42.88
CA GLY A 450 5.89 6.49 -43.29
C GLY A 450 5.07 5.19 -43.33
N SER A 451 5.60 4.12 -42.76
CA SER A 451 4.92 2.81 -42.71
C SER A 451 3.89 2.74 -41.56
N VAL A 452 2.78 3.47 -41.66
CA VAL A 452 1.80 3.56 -40.58
C VAL A 452 0.95 2.29 -40.50
N ARG A 453 0.91 1.64 -39.33
CA ARG A 453 -0.08 0.62 -38.98
C ARG A 453 -0.84 1.01 -37.73
N LEU A 454 -2.16 1.07 -37.84
CA LEU A 454 -3.06 1.34 -36.75
C LEU A 454 -3.93 0.10 -36.51
N THR A 455 -3.96 -0.36 -35.26
CA THR A 455 -4.79 -1.47 -34.81
C THR A 455 -5.59 -1.00 -33.61
N SER A 456 -6.89 -1.25 -33.60
CA SER A 456 -7.79 -0.90 -32.50
C SER A 456 -8.60 -2.13 -32.12
N GLY A 457 -8.11 -2.86 -31.10
CA GLY A 457 -8.65 -4.17 -30.70
C GLY A 457 -8.75 -5.15 -31.87
N ASP A 458 -9.74 -6.05 -31.82
CA ASP A 458 -10.07 -6.99 -32.91
C ASP A 458 -10.99 -6.36 -33.99
N VAL A 459 -11.29 -5.07 -33.86
CA VAL A 459 -12.34 -4.37 -34.61
C VAL A 459 -11.79 -3.69 -35.86
N LEU A 460 -10.59 -3.11 -35.81
CA LEU A 460 -10.04 -2.32 -36.91
C LEU A 460 -8.53 -2.55 -37.09
N SER A 461 -8.14 -2.86 -38.32
CA SER A 461 -6.74 -2.92 -38.77
C SER A 461 -6.58 -2.04 -40.02
N LEU A 462 -5.68 -1.07 -39.95
CA LEU A 462 -5.45 -0.05 -40.98
C LEU A 462 -3.96 0.07 -41.24
N ALA A 463 -3.54 0.01 -42.50
CA ALA A 463 -2.21 0.41 -42.93
C ALA A 463 -2.33 1.61 -43.88
N ALA A 464 -1.46 2.60 -43.73
CA ALA A 464 -1.48 3.83 -44.51
C ALA A 464 -0.06 4.42 -44.66
N GLU A 465 0.13 5.30 -45.64
CA GLU A 465 1.39 6.03 -45.84
C GLU A 465 1.48 7.26 -44.92
N SER A 466 0.33 7.86 -44.59
CA SER A 466 0.21 8.92 -43.62
C SER A 466 -1.16 8.84 -42.94
N VAL A 467 -1.22 9.20 -41.66
CA VAL A 467 -2.47 9.37 -40.92
C VAL A 467 -2.39 10.67 -40.11
N THR A 468 -3.36 11.55 -40.29
CA THR A 468 -3.50 12.77 -39.49
C THR A 468 -4.81 12.73 -38.72
N ALA A 469 -4.75 12.87 -37.40
CA ALA A 469 -5.91 12.93 -36.52
C ALA A 469 -5.98 14.26 -35.78
N TYR A 470 -7.15 14.88 -35.79
CA TYR A 470 -7.47 16.08 -35.04
C TYR A 470 -8.34 15.69 -33.85
N MET A 471 -7.86 15.96 -32.65
CA MET A 471 -8.49 15.57 -31.39
C MET A 471 -8.79 16.80 -30.54
N THR A 472 -9.97 16.84 -29.93
CA THR A 472 -10.34 17.90 -28.99
C THR A 472 -10.55 17.30 -27.62
N GLU A 473 -10.08 18.02 -26.60
CA GLU A 473 -10.34 17.66 -25.20
C GLU A 473 -11.75 18.11 -24.81
N SER A 474 -12.62 17.16 -24.45
CA SER A 474 -13.98 17.46 -23.95
C SER A 474 -14.23 16.65 -22.68
N ASN A 475 -14.48 17.34 -21.56
CA ASN A 475 -14.64 16.74 -20.23
C ASN A 475 -13.46 15.84 -19.79
N GLY A 476 -12.23 16.20 -20.15
CA GLY A 476 -11.01 15.43 -19.80
C GLY A 476 -10.81 14.14 -20.61
N VAL A 477 -11.61 13.92 -21.66
CA VAL A 477 -11.46 12.82 -22.61
C VAL A 477 -11.04 13.37 -23.96
N MET A 478 -9.97 12.82 -24.52
CA MET A 478 -9.54 13.12 -25.88
C MET A 478 -10.48 12.45 -26.87
N LYS A 479 -11.17 13.25 -27.69
CA LYS A 479 -12.04 12.75 -28.75
C LYS A 479 -11.49 13.12 -30.11
N THR A 480 -11.32 12.13 -30.98
CA THR A 480 -11.00 12.36 -32.39
C THR A 480 -12.20 13.00 -33.07
N ARG A 481 -12.01 14.18 -33.66
CA ARG A 481 -13.01 14.91 -34.45
C ARG A 481 -12.94 14.54 -35.92
N ARG A 482 -11.72 14.36 -36.40
CA ARG A 482 -11.44 14.12 -37.80
C ARG A 482 -10.18 13.30 -37.92
N MET A 483 -10.22 12.29 -38.77
CA MET A 483 -9.06 11.50 -39.15
C MET A 483 -8.94 11.51 -40.67
N GLU A 484 -7.74 11.71 -41.17
CA GLU A 484 -7.41 11.72 -42.58
C GLU A 484 -6.29 10.71 -42.83
N GLY A 485 -6.33 10.00 -43.94
CA GLY A 485 -5.29 9.07 -44.34
C GLY A 485 -5.04 9.10 -45.83
N ASP A 486 -3.77 9.01 -46.21
CA ASP A 486 -3.33 8.83 -47.58
C ASP A 486 -2.89 7.38 -47.82
N SER A 487 -3.19 6.85 -49.01
CA SER A 487 -2.79 5.51 -49.48
C SER A 487 -3.09 4.39 -48.48
N PHE A 488 -4.35 4.27 -48.06
CA PHE A 488 -4.74 3.36 -46.98
C PHE A 488 -5.37 2.06 -47.48
N HIS A 489 -5.15 0.97 -46.73
CA HIS A 489 -5.88 -0.28 -46.86
C HIS A 489 -6.12 -0.90 -45.48
N GLY A 490 -7.26 -1.54 -45.29
CA GLY A 490 -7.60 -2.06 -43.98
C GLY A 490 -8.82 -2.97 -43.96
N GLN A 491 -9.10 -3.49 -42.77
CA GLN A 491 -10.25 -4.32 -42.47
C GLN A 491 -10.94 -3.78 -41.22
N SER A 492 -12.26 -3.69 -41.26
CA SER A 492 -13.09 -3.38 -40.10
C SER A 492 -14.11 -4.49 -39.90
N ARG A 493 -14.17 -5.02 -38.69
CA ARG A 493 -15.22 -5.95 -38.25
C ARG A 493 -16.37 -5.16 -37.63
N PHE A 494 -17.60 -5.46 -38.01
CA PHE A 494 -18.79 -4.81 -37.47
C PHE A 494 -19.93 -5.83 -37.36
N THR A 495 -20.89 -5.57 -36.48
CA THR A 495 -22.09 -6.40 -36.36
C THR A 495 -23.21 -5.78 -37.19
N ASN A 496 -23.78 -6.53 -38.12
CA ASN A 496 -24.88 -6.06 -38.95
C ASN A 496 -26.20 -5.97 -38.14
N SER A 497 -27.26 -5.43 -38.75
CA SER A 497 -28.58 -5.31 -38.09
C SER A 497 -29.25 -6.65 -37.76
N ALA A 498 -28.75 -7.76 -38.30
CA ALA A 498 -29.21 -9.12 -38.00
C ALA A 498 -28.44 -9.77 -36.84
N GLY A 499 -27.38 -9.13 -36.34
CA GLY A 499 -26.54 -9.65 -35.25
C GLY A 499 -25.35 -10.49 -35.71
N ASP A 500 -25.09 -10.58 -37.02
CA ASP A 500 -23.95 -11.32 -37.57
C ASP A 500 -22.70 -10.44 -37.62
N GLU A 501 -21.53 -11.02 -37.31
CA GLU A 501 -20.25 -10.35 -37.49
C GLU A 501 -19.81 -10.39 -38.96
N GLU A 502 -19.70 -9.23 -39.57
CA GLU A 502 -19.20 -9.06 -40.93
C GLU A 502 -17.88 -8.29 -40.93
N THR A 503 -17.04 -8.54 -41.94
CA THR A 503 -15.76 -7.84 -42.13
C THR A 503 -15.77 -7.11 -43.45
N ILE A 504 -15.62 -5.78 -43.42
CA ILE A 504 -15.42 -4.96 -44.61
C ILE A 504 -13.92 -4.76 -44.81
N SER A 505 -13.44 -5.11 -46.01
CA SER A 505 -12.12 -4.71 -46.47
C SER A 505 -12.24 -3.44 -47.31
N PHE A 506 -11.40 -2.45 -47.06
CA PHE A 506 -11.42 -1.17 -47.76
C PHE A 506 -10.02 -0.76 -48.22
N THR A 507 -9.96 -0.05 -49.34
CA THR A 507 -8.72 0.54 -49.86
C THR A 507 -9.05 1.86 -50.54
N GLY A 508 -8.18 2.86 -50.38
CA GLY A 508 -8.39 4.18 -50.95
C GLY A 508 -7.11 5.00 -51.01
N LYS A 509 -7.04 5.94 -51.96
CA LYS A 509 -5.91 6.87 -52.09
C LYS A 509 -5.98 8.01 -51.07
N ARG A 510 -7.18 8.50 -50.77
CA ARG A 510 -7.45 9.56 -49.79
C ARG A 510 -8.78 9.30 -49.12
N GLY A 511 -8.81 9.43 -47.80
CA GLY A 511 -9.98 9.19 -46.99
C GLY A 511 -10.01 10.15 -45.82
N ALA A 512 -11.19 10.64 -45.48
CA ALA A 512 -11.41 11.44 -44.29
C ALA A 512 -12.65 10.89 -43.58
N VAL A 513 -12.55 10.70 -42.27
CA VAL A 513 -13.65 10.31 -41.39
C VAL A 513 -13.84 11.42 -40.37
N THR A 514 -15.06 11.92 -40.27
CA THR A 514 -15.46 12.94 -39.29
C THR A 514 -16.41 12.32 -38.29
N PHE A 515 -16.09 12.46 -37.01
CA PHE A 515 -16.89 11.94 -35.91
C PHE A 515 -17.74 13.04 -35.31
N ASP A 516 -18.92 12.68 -34.81
CA ASP A 516 -19.83 13.63 -34.18
C ASP A 516 -19.34 14.11 -32.79
N ASN A 517 -20.11 14.96 -32.10
CA ASN A 517 -19.75 15.44 -30.75
C ASN A 517 -19.70 14.31 -29.69
N GLU A 518 -20.35 13.17 -29.97
CA GLU A 518 -20.37 12.01 -29.09
C GLU A 518 -19.22 11.05 -29.36
N GLY A 519 -18.59 11.12 -30.54
CA GLY A 519 -17.47 10.27 -30.98
C GLY A 519 -17.95 9.03 -31.75
N GLY A 520 -19.17 9.08 -32.30
CA GLY A 520 -19.74 8.07 -33.19
C GLY A 520 -19.37 8.26 -34.65
#